data_AF-A0A432FDQ8-F1
#
_entry.id   AF-A0A432FDQ8-F1
#
_cell.length_a   1.000
_cell.length_b   1.000
_cell.length_c   1.000
_cell.angle_alpha   90.00
_cell.angle_beta   90.00
_cell.angle_gamma   90.00
#
_symmetry.space_group_name_H-M   'P 1'
#
loop_
_entity.id
_entity.type
_entity.pdbx_description
1 polymer ?
#
loop_
_entity_poly.entity_id
_entity_poly.type
_entity_poly.pdbx_seq_one_letter_code
_entity_poly.pdbx_strand_id
1 'polypeptide(L)'
;MPLAKRLTIIRHAKSSWDNPDFDDHDRPLNKRGLRNAPEMGARLAKRNWLPDLFLASTAKRARDTAALIAGKVGYAEERIVFDDPLYLAESEEWRSVIGALPAEAGHVACFGHNPGITELANHFSGDPIENVPTCGLIDMGFEVDAWANVFAAKPVSFEFDYPKNPQP
;
A
#
# COMPACT_ATOMS: atom_id res chain seq x y z
N MET A 1 -22.27 -2.21 13.08
CA MET A 1 -22.47 -1.11 12.10
C MET A 1 -21.65 -1.48 10.86
N PRO A 2 -21.92 -1.01 9.64
CA PRO A 2 -21.10 -1.47 8.52
C PRO A 2 -19.64 -1.06 8.80
N LEU A 3 -18.71 -1.99 8.56
CA LEU A 3 -17.28 -1.67 8.52
C LEU A 3 -17.11 -0.62 7.42
N ALA A 4 -16.87 0.63 7.79
CA ALA A 4 -17.08 1.75 6.88
C ALA A 4 -15.86 2.03 6.00
N LYS A 5 -14.64 1.73 6.46
CA LYS A 5 -13.38 1.99 5.74
C LYS A 5 -12.36 0.87 5.90
N ARG A 6 -11.67 0.51 4.82
CA ARG A 6 -10.54 -0.45 4.80
C ARG A 6 -9.34 0.17 4.09
N LEU A 7 -8.19 0.18 4.74
CA LEU A 7 -6.95 0.72 4.19
C LEU A 7 -5.93 -0.41 4.02
N THR A 8 -5.45 -0.64 2.80
CA THR A 8 -4.29 -1.49 2.54
C THR A 8 -3.11 -0.61 2.17
N ILE A 9 -2.04 -0.64 2.95
CA ILE A 9 -0.79 0.08 2.66
C ILE A 9 0.22 -0.93 2.13
N ILE A 10 0.81 -0.65 0.97
CA ILE A 10 1.77 -1.54 0.31
C ILE A 10 3.08 -0.79 0.10
N ARG A 11 4.18 -1.33 0.64
CA ARG A 11 5.51 -0.87 0.25
C ARG A 11 5.82 -1.37 -1.15
N HIS A 12 6.36 -0.51 -2.00
CA HIS A 12 6.79 -0.89 -3.35
C HIS A 12 7.65 -2.18 -3.34
N ALA A 13 7.53 -2.98 -4.40
CA ALA A 13 8.31 -4.19 -4.57
C ALA A 13 9.78 -3.86 -4.81
N LYS A 14 10.66 -4.86 -4.71
CA LYS A 14 12.11 -4.62 -4.72
C LYS A 14 12.55 -3.97 -6.05
N SER A 15 13.15 -2.79 -5.95
CA SER A 15 13.73 -2.05 -7.08
C SER A 15 15.17 -2.48 -7.40
N SER A 16 15.59 -2.19 -8.63
CA SER A 16 16.96 -2.34 -9.10
C SER A 16 17.82 -1.12 -8.72
N TRP A 17 19.12 -1.34 -8.62
CA TRP A 17 20.17 -0.32 -8.53
C TRP A 17 21.21 -0.53 -9.63
N ASP A 18 20.91 -1.38 -10.62
CA ASP A 18 21.91 -1.93 -11.55
C ASP A 18 22.36 -0.91 -12.59
N ASN A 19 21.60 0.18 -12.77
CA ASN A 19 21.97 1.30 -13.62
C ASN A 19 22.12 2.58 -12.76
N PRO A 20 23.33 3.11 -12.59
CA PRO A 20 23.58 4.33 -11.84
C PRO A 20 23.05 5.60 -12.54
N ASP A 21 22.70 5.52 -13.84
CA ASP A 21 22.20 6.65 -14.61
C ASP A 21 20.70 6.93 -14.39
N PHE A 22 19.99 6.06 -13.66
CA PHE A 22 18.59 6.34 -13.32
C PHE A 22 18.49 7.24 -12.10
N ASP A 23 17.78 8.35 -12.25
CA ASP A 23 17.25 9.13 -11.12
C ASP A 23 16.45 8.20 -10.19
N ASP A 24 16.46 8.48 -8.87
CA ASP A 24 15.83 7.57 -7.91
C ASP A 24 14.36 7.29 -8.26
N HIS A 25 13.64 8.31 -8.70
CA HIS A 25 12.23 8.25 -9.08
C HIS A 25 11.96 7.24 -10.22
N ASP A 26 12.88 7.14 -11.17
CA ASP A 26 12.76 6.30 -12.37
C ASP A 26 13.31 4.89 -12.20
N ARG A 27 13.79 4.54 -11.00
CA ARG A 27 14.33 3.21 -10.75
C ARG A 27 13.28 2.11 -10.96
N PRO A 28 13.55 1.13 -11.83
CA PRO A 28 12.60 0.06 -12.12
C PRO A 28 12.59 -1.02 -11.03
N LEU A 29 11.58 -1.89 -11.08
CA LEU A 29 11.59 -3.14 -10.30
C LEU A 29 12.71 -4.07 -10.78
N ASN A 30 13.28 -4.84 -9.85
CA ASN A 30 14.21 -5.91 -10.20
C ASN A 30 13.48 -7.25 -10.39
N LYS A 31 14.21 -8.30 -10.81
CA LYS A 31 13.66 -9.66 -11.01
C LYS A 31 12.93 -10.23 -9.80
N ARG A 32 13.28 -9.81 -8.57
CA ARG A 32 12.56 -10.23 -7.36
C ARG A 32 11.26 -9.44 -7.19
N GLY A 33 11.29 -8.14 -7.40
CA GLY A 33 10.10 -7.28 -7.35
C GLY A 33 9.03 -7.70 -8.35
N LEU A 34 9.44 -7.99 -9.59
CA LEU A 34 8.56 -8.47 -10.67
C LEU A 34 7.88 -9.81 -10.36
N ARG A 35 8.44 -10.64 -9.47
CA ARG A 35 7.79 -11.88 -9.01
C ARG A 35 6.91 -11.65 -7.79
N ASN A 36 7.39 -10.85 -6.84
CA ASN A 36 6.69 -10.68 -5.57
C ASN A 36 5.42 -9.83 -5.69
N ALA A 37 5.38 -8.82 -6.56
CA ALA A 37 4.15 -8.02 -6.72
C ALA A 37 2.96 -8.86 -7.20
N PRO A 38 3.07 -9.67 -8.29
CA PRO A 38 2.01 -10.59 -8.68
C PRO A 38 1.65 -11.64 -7.62
N GLU A 39 2.63 -12.13 -6.86
CA GLU A 39 2.39 -13.08 -5.77
C GLU A 39 1.51 -12.46 -4.69
N MET A 40 1.86 -11.27 -4.21
CA MET A 40 1.11 -10.57 -3.17
C MET A 40 -0.28 -10.13 -3.67
N GLY A 41 -0.39 -9.74 -4.94
CA GLY A 41 -1.70 -9.46 -5.55
C GLY A 41 -2.61 -10.69 -5.58
N ALA A 42 -2.06 -11.88 -5.86
CA ALA A 42 -2.83 -13.13 -5.78
C ALA A 42 -3.26 -13.46 -4.35
N ARG A 43 -2.43 -13.13 -3.34
CA ARG A 43 -2.82 -13.28 -1.92
C ARG A 43 -3.96 -12.33 -1.54
N LEU A 44 -3.93 -11.06 -1.99
CA LEU A 44 -5.04 -10.11 -1.80
C LEU A 44 -6.35 -10.64 -2.42
N ALA A 45 -6.29 -11.11 -3.67
CA ALA A 45 -7.44 -11.68 -4.36
C ALA A 45 -8.03 -12.89 -3.61
N LYS A 46 -7.17 -13.78 -3.10
CA LYS A 46 -7.59 -14.96 -2.33
C LYS A 46 -8.33 -14.60 -1.04
N ARG A 47 -7.95 -13.48 -0.40
CA ARG A 47 -8.60 -12.97 0.82
C ARG A 47 -9.84 -12.12 0.55
N ASN A 48 -10.20 -11.92 -0.72
CA ASN A 48 -11.28 -11.03 -1.15
C ASN A 48 -11.09 -9.59 -0.64
N TRP A 49 -9.84 -9.15 -0.50
CA TRP A 49 -9.49 -7.77 -0.21
C TRP A 49 -9.34 -7.07 -1.56
N LEU A 50 -10.46 -6.62 -2.11
CA LEU A 50 -10.56 -6.03 -3.44
C LEU A 50 -10.77 -4.51 -3.32
N PRO A 51 -9.70 -3.70 -3.46
CA PRO A 51 -9.81 -2.26 -3.31
C PRO A 51 -10.66 -1.61 -4.42
N ASP A 52 -11.46 -0.62 -4.04
CA ASP A 52 -12.24 0.21 -4.95
C ASP A 52 -11.37 1.30 -5.61
N LEU A 53 -10.26 1.64 -4.95
CA LEU A 53 -9.31 2.66 -5.36
C LEU A 53 -7.87 2.21 -5.13
N PHE A 54 -7.06 2.33 -6.16
CA PHE A 54 -5.60 2.20 -6.09
C PHE A 54 -5.00 3.61 -6.16
N LEU A 55 -4.21 3.97 -5.15
CA LEU A 55 -3.47 5.22 -5.08
C LEU A 55 -1.99 4.94 -4.93
N ALA A 56 -1.15 5.38 -5.85
CA ALA A 56 0.28 5.04 -5.84
C ALA A 56 1.16 6.27 -5.94
N SER A 57 2.29 6.24 -5.23
CA SER A 57 3.39 7.18 -5.48
C SER A 57 3.77 7.19 -6.96
N THR A 58 4.13 8.37 -7.47
CA THR A 58 4.55 8.56 -8.85
C THR A 58 5.86 7.86 -9.22
N ALA A 59 6.67 7.44 -8.24
CA ALA A 59 7.92 6.73 -8.51
C ALA A 59 7.68 5.43 -9.29
N LYS A 60 8.51 5.18 -10.30
CA LYS A 60 8.35 4.05 -11.23
C LYS A 60 8.15 2.71 -10.51
N ARG A 61 8.97 2.41 -9.49
CA ARG A 61 8.85 1.20 -8.67
C ARG A 61 7.49 1.04 -7.97
N ALA A 62 6.87 2.14 -7.53
CA ALA A 62 5.55 2.12 -6.89
C ALA A 62 4.45 1.92 -7.94
N ARG A 63 4.51 2.65 -9.07
CA ARG A 63 3.59 2.48 -10.20
C ARG A 63 3.60 1.04 -10.74
N ASP A 64 4.78 0.51 -11.03
CA ASP A 64 4.93 -0.85 -11.55
C ASP A 64 4.42 -1.90 -10.53
N THR A 65 4.62 -1.66 -9.23
CA THR A 65 4.09 -2.55 -8.17
C THR A 65 2.56 -2.52 -8.14
N ALA A 66 1.96 -1.32 -8.22
CA ALA A 66 0.52 -1.14 -8.22
C ALA A 66 -0.13 -1.81 -9.44
N ALA A 67 0.42 -1.60 -10.65
CA ALA A 67 -0.07 -2.24 -11.87
C ALA A 67 -0.04 -3.77 -11.81
N LEU A 68 1.07 -4.34 -11.34
CA LEU A 68 1.21 -5.81 -11.21
C LEU A 68 0.24 -6.42 -10.18
N ILE A 69 -0.06 -5.70 -9.10
CA ILE A 69 -1.05 -6.12 -8.10
C ILE A 69 -2.48 -5.93 -8.61
N ALA A 70 -2.77 -4.79 -9.25
CA ALA A 70 -4.06 -4.47 -9.85
C ALA A 70 -4.52 -5.57 -10.81
N GLY A 71 -3.62 -6.02 -11.70
CA GLY A 71 -3.91 -7.12 -12.63
C GLY A 71 -4.24 -8.46 -11.97
N LYS A 72 -3.87 -8.67 -10.69
CA LYS A 72 -4.22 -9.89 -9.94
C LYS A 72 -5.53 -9.83 -9.20
N VAL A 73 -5.99 -8.64 -8.86
CA VAL A 73 -7.29 -8.41 -8.22
C VAL A 73 -8.37 -8.00 -9.23
N GLY A 74 -8.04 -7.97 -10.54
CA GLY A 74 -8.97 -7.57 -11.60
C GLY A 74 -9.26 -6.07 -11.64
N TYR A 75 -8.38 -5.24 -11.05
CA TYR A 75 -8.47 -3.79 -11.10
C TYR A 75 -7.84 -3.27 -12.40
N ALA A 76 -8.54 -2.35 -13.10
CA ALA A 76 -8.06 -1.79 -14.35
C ALA A 76 -6.87 -0.84 -14.10
N GLU A 77 -5.76 -1.04 -14.82
CA GLU A 77 -4.53 -0.28 -14.64
C GLU A 77 -4.74 1.23 -14.88
N GLU A 78 -5.61 1.58 -15.82
CA GLU A 78 -5.94 2.96 -16.21
C GLU A 78 -6.71 3.72 -15.11
N ARG A 79 -7.25 3.00 -14.12
CA ARG A 79 -7.95 3.58 -12.97
C ARG A 79 -7.03 3.85 -11.78
N ILE A 80 -5.76 3.44 -11.85
CA ILE A 80 -4.79 3.72 -10.78
C ILE A 80 -4.55 5.23 -10.75
N VAL A 81 -4.74 5.84 -9.58
CA VAL A 81 -4.44 7.24 -9.35
C VAL A 81 -3.00 7.36 -8.88
N PHE A 82 -2.24 8.26 -9.50
CA PHE A 82 -0.87 8.55 -9.08
C PHE A 82 -0.82 9.85 -8.28
N ASP A 83 -0.14 9.82 -7.14
CA ASP A 83 -0.11 10.93 -6.19
C ASP A 83 1.34 11.25 -5.80
N ASP A 84 1.80 12.46 -6.14
CA ASP A 84 3.16 12.93 -5.86
C ASP A 84 3.50 12.99 -4.36
N PRO A 85 2.62 13.47 -3.46
CA PRO A 85 2.82 13.45 -2.02
C PRO A 85 3.11 12.07 -1.43
N LEU A 86 2.79 10.97 -2.11
CA LEU A 86 3.15 9.62 -1.66
C LEU A 86 4.62 9.26 -1.92
N TYR A 87 5.36 10.06 -2.69
CA TYR A 87 6.79 9.84 -2.91
C TYR A 87 7.61 10.23 -1.69
N LEU A 88 8.21 9.22 -1.04
CA LEU A 88 8.97 9.37 0.21
C LEU A 88 8.17 10.04 1.35
N ALA A 89 6.85 9.89 1.33
CA ALA A 89 5.94 10.47 2.30
C ALA A 89 6.29 10.10 3.75
N GLU A 90 6.35 11.12 4.59
CA GLU A 90 6.42 11.02 6.04
C GLU A 90 5.02 10.86 6.66
N SER A 91 4.96 10.66 7.97
CA SER A 91 3.73 10.36 8.70
C SER A 91 2.61 11.40 8.53
N GLU A 92 2.94 12.71 8.49
CA GLU A 92 1.94 13.78 8.28
C GLU A 92 1.41 13.84 6.85
N GLU A 93 2.24 13.55 5.86
CA GLU A 93 1.82 13.50 4.45
C GLU A 93 0.88 12.31 4.22
N TRP A 94 1.22 11.14 4.78
CA TRP A 94 0.31 9.98 4.80
C TRP A 94 -1.03 10.31 5.45
N ARG A 95 -1.03 11.02 6.58
CA ARG A 95 -2.26 11.45 7.26
C ARG A 95 -3.09 12.38 6.38
N SER A 96 -2.45 13.30 5.68
CA SER A 96 -3.11 14.25 4.79
C SER A 96 -3.71 13.54 3.58
N VAL A 97 -2.94 12.67 2.91
CA VAL A 97 -3.39 11.87 1.76
C VAL A 97 -4.57 10.99 2.15
N ILE A 98 -4.44 10.21 3.23
CA ILE A 98 -5.52 9.33 3.70
C ILE A 98 -6.75 10.16 4.07
N GLY A 99 -6.59 11.25 4.82
CA GLY A 99 -7.71 12.10 5.24
C GLY A 99 -8.48 12.73 4.09
N ALA A 100 -7.84 12.92 2.93
CA ALA A 100 -8.42 13.50 1.72
C ALA A 100 -9.01 12.47 0.74
N LEU A 101 -8.99 11.16 1.06
CA LEU A 101 -9.53 10.12 0.20
C LEU A 101 -11.04 10.30 -0.05
N PRO A 102 -11.56 9.88 -1.23
CA PRO A 102 -12.96 10.01 -1.58
C PRO A 102 -13.88 9.30 -0.58
N ALA A 103 -14.97 9.95 -0.18
CA ALA A 103 -15.90 9.43 0.82
C ALA A 103 -16.60 8.14 0.36
N GLU A 104 -16.80 7.97 -0.95
CA GLU A 104 -17.40 6.80 -1.59
C GLU A 104 -16.46 5.59 -1.64
N ALA A 105 -15.15 5.76 -1.52
CA ALA A 105 -14.20 4.66 -1.49
C ALA A 105 -14.32 3.93 -0.14
N GLY A 106 -14.74 2.67 -0.16
CA GLY A 106 -14.83 1.81 1.03
C GLY A 106 -13.51 1.14 1.33
N HIS A 107 -12.79 0.70 0.30
CA HIS A 107 -11.49 0.07 0.40
C HIS A 107 -10.47 0.75 -0.51
N VAL A 108 -9.38 1.26 0.07
CA VAL A 108 -8.30 1.93 -0.66
C VAL A 108 -6.99 1.18 -0.47
N ALA A 109 -6.28 0.91 -1.57
CA ALA A 109 -4.91 0.42 -1.56
C ALA A 109 -3.93 1.55 -1.90
N CYS A 110 -3.04 1.89 -0.97
CA CYS A 110 -2.03 2.93 -1.13
C CYS A 110 -0.62 2.33 -1.30
N PHE A 111 0.13 2.78 -2.30
CA PHE A 111 1.47 2.29 -2.61
C PHE A 111 2.53 3.36 -2.37
N GLY A 112 3.51 3.08 -1.51
CA GLY A 112 4.55 4.05 -1.15
C GLY A 112 5.87 3.43 -0.70
N HIS A 113 6.55 4.15 0.20
CA HIS A 113 7.95 3.90 0.55
C HIS A 113 8.18 3.84 2.07
N ASN A 114 9.27 3.20 2.47
CA ASN A 114 9.81 3.36 3.83
C ASN A 114 10.69 4.61 3.89
N PRO A 115 10.84 5.25 5.07
CA PRO A 115 10.38 4.79 6.38
C PRO A 115 8.88 5.01 6.67
N GLY A 116 8.21 5.95 5.98
CA GLY A 116 6.85 6.37 6.31
C GLY A 116 5.81 5.24 6.39
N ILE A 117 5.89 4.21 5.56
CA ILE A 117 5.00 3.04 5.69
C ILE A 117 5.19 2.29 7.01
N THR A 118 6.43 2.09 7.46
CA THR A 118 6.69 1.43 8.76
C THR A 118 6.21 2.30 9.92
N GLU A 119 6.41 3.62 9.84
CA GLU A 119 5.93 4.55 10.87
C GLU A 119 4.40 4.54 10.95
N LEU A 120 3.73 4.63 9.79
CA LEU A 120 2.29 4.54 9.68
C LEU A 120 1.76 3.21 10.21
N ALA A 121 2.44 2.10 9.93
CA ALA A 121 2.11 0.78 10.47
C ALA A 121 2.13 0.78 12.01
N ASN A 122 3.20 1.33 12.59
CA ASN A 122 3.40 1.38 14.04
C ASN A 122 2.41 2.31 14.75
N HIS A 123 1.86 3.32 14.06
CA HIS A 123 0.76 4.12 14.61
C HIS A 123 -0.47 3.27 14.95
N PHE A 124 -0.75 2.23 14.15
CA PHE A 124 -1.95 1.39 14.29
C PHE A 124 -1.69 0.02 14.91
N SER A 125 -0.44 -0.46 14.90
CA SER A 125 -0.09 -1.78 15.42
C SER A 125 -0.14 -1.83 16.95
N GLY A 126 -0.53 -2.97 17.50
CA GLY A 126 -0.40 -3.26 18.93
C GLY A 126 1.04 -3.61 19.36
N ASP A 127 1.83 -4.14 18.42
CA ASP A 127 3.22 -4.54 18.64
C ASP A 127 4.18 -3.79 17.70
N PRO A 128 5.43 -3.51 18.11
CA PRO A 128 6.40 -2.84 17.25
C PRO A 128 6.70 -3.62 15.97
N ILE A 129 6.60 -2.96 14.83
CA ILE A 129 7.03 -3.45 13.52
C ILE A 129 8.36 -2.79 13.18
N GLU A 130 9.45 -3.55 13.24
CA GLU A 130 10.79 -3.02 12.96
C GLU A 130 10.93 -2.50 11.52
N ASN A 131 10.39 -3.24 10.54
CA ASN A 131 10.44 -2.85 9.14
C ASN A 131 9.39 -3.59 8.31
N VAL A 132 8.61 -2.83 7.55
CA VAL A 132 7.79 -3.38 6.46
C VAL A 132 8.71 -3.72 5.27
N PRO A 133 8.89 -4.99 4.88
CA PRO A 133 9.78 -5.37 3.79
C PRO A 133 9.24 -4.93 2.44
N THR A 134 10.07 -4.95 1.39
CA THR A 134 9.61 -4.65 0.02
C THR A 134 8.48 -5.56 -0.39
N CYS A 135 7.42 -5.01 -0.98
CA CYS A 135 6.17 -5.72 -1.29
C CYS A 135 5.41 -6.24 -0.06
N GLY A 136 5.77 -5.78 1.15
CA GLY A 136 4.95 -6.00 2.34
C GLY A 136 3.68 -5.16 2.27
N LEU A 137 2.59 -5.72 2.77
CA LEU A 137 1.28 -5.09 2.85
C LEU A 137 0.76 -5.13 4.28
N ILE A 138 0.13 -4.04 4.69
CA ILE A 138 -0.60 -3.94 5.95
C ILE A 138 -2.03 -3.61 5.59
N ASP A 139 -2.95 -4.44 6.02
CA ASP A 139 -4.37 -4.27 5.76
C ASP A 139 -5.11 -4.00 7.07
N MET A 140 -5.91 -2.95 7.08
CA MET A 140 -6.59 -2.45 8.28
C MET A 140 -8.04 -2.12 8.00
N GLY A 141 -8.93 -2.54 8.90
CA GLY A 141 -10.36 -2.20 8.87
C GLY A 141 -10.72 -1.22 9.97
N PHE A 142 -11.62 -0.28 9.70
CA PHE A 142 -12.04 0.78 10.63
C PHE A 142 -13.56 0.94 10.67
N GLU A 143 -14.10 1.19 11.86
CA GLU A 143 -15.49 1.61 12.08
C GLU A 143 -15.55 3.15 12.15
N VAL A 144 -15.29 3.82 11.02
CA VAL A 144 -15.33 5.29 10.90
C VAL A 144 -16.07 5.75 9.65
N ASP A 145 -16.87 6.81 9.76
CA ASP A 145 -17.69 7.28 8.62
C ASP A 145 -16.92 8.13 7.60
N ALA A 146 -15.71 8.58 7.94
CA ALA A 146 -14.87 9.44 7.09
C ALA A 146 -13.39 9.09 7.23
N TRP A 147 -12.65 9.18 6.12
CA TRP A 147 -11.22 8.90 6.10
C TRP A 147 -10.40 9.81 7.03
N ALA A 148 -10.81 11.06 7.20
CA ALA A 148 -10.21 12.01 8.14
C ALA A 148 -10.20 11.51 9.60
N ASN A 149 -11.09 10.58 9.96
CA ASN A 149 -11.21 10.03 11.30
C ASN A 149 -10.35 8.77 11.53
N VAL A 150 -9.73 8.20 10.49
CA VAL A 150 -8.97 6.95 10.56
C VAL A 150 -7.87 7.00 11.62
N PHE A 151 -7.10 8.09 11.66
CA PHE A 151 -5.99 8.22 12.61
C PHE A 151 -6.41 8.49 14.07
N ALA A 152 -7.68 8.83 14.30
CA ALA A 152 -8.24 8.97 15.64
C ALA A 152 -8.89 7.67 16.14
N ALA A 153 -9.01 6.66 15.28
CA ALA A 153 -9.61 5.36 15.59
C ALA A 153 -8.53 4.27 15.70
N LYS A 154 -8.88 3.21 16.44
CA LYS A 154 -8.12 1.96 16.40
C LYS A 154 -8.70 1.07 15.30
N PRO A 155 -7.86 0.37 14.52
CA PRO A 155 -8.36 -0.60 13.57
C PRO A 155 -9.08 -1.73 14.30
N VAL A 156 -10.21 -2.18 13.76
CA VAL A 156 -10.93 -3.38 14.26
C VAL A 156 -10.36 -4.67 13.67
N SER A 157 -9.55 -4.57 12.62
CA SER A 157 -8.73 -5.65 12.08
C SER A 157 -7.38 -5.09 11.64
N PHE A 158 -6.30 -5.81 11.87
CA PHE A 158 -4.95 -5.45 11.44
C PHE A 158 -4.24 -6.72 10.97
N GLU A 159 -3.85 -6.76 9.71
CA GLU A 159 -3.19 -7.91 9.08
C GLU A 159 -1.89 -7.45 8.42
N PHE A 160 -0.81 -8.19 8.63
CA PHE A 160 0.50 -7.90 8.06
C PHE A 160 1.00 -9.10 7.26
N ASP A 161 1.19 -8.92 5.95
CA ASP A 161 1.66 -9.96 5.04
C ASP A 161 2.82 -9.46 4.17
N TYR A 162 3.68 -10.37 3.74
CA TYR A 162 4.83 -10.08 2.90
C TYR A 162 5.30 -11.34 2.18
N PRO A 163 6.11 -11.26 1.10
CA PRO A 163 6.39 -12.41 0.25
C PRO A 163 7.03 -13.62 0.94
N LYS A 164 7.79 -13.40 2.02
CA LYS A 164 8.44 -14.47 2.80
C LYS A 164 7.59 -14.95 3.98
N ASN A 165 6.41 -14.37 4.21
CA ASN A 165 5.51 -14.84 5.25
C ASN A 165 4.96 -16.21 4.82
N PRO A 166 5.19 -17.29 5.59
CA PRO A 166 4.73 -18.63 5.25
C PRO A 166 3.22 -18.81 5.35
N GLN A 167 2.50 -17.87 5.98
CA GLN A 167 1.04 -17.92 6.13
C GLN A 167 0.34 -17.11 5.03
N PRO A 168 -0.62 -17.70 4.28
CA PRO A 168 -1.67 -16.98 3.59
C PRO A 168 -2.95 -16.87 4.44
#